data_AF-A0A8S3HU59-F1
#
_entry.id   AF-A0A8S3HU59-F1
#
_cell.length_a   1.000
_cell.length_b   1.000
_cell.length_c   1.000
_cell.angle_alpha   90.00
_cell.angle_beta   90.00
_cell.angle_gamma   90.00
#
_symmetry.space_group_name_H-M   'P 1'
#
loop_
_entity.id
_entity.type
_entity.pdbx_description
1 polymer ?
#
loop_
_entity_poly.entity_id
_entity_poly.type
_entity_poly.pdbx_seq_one_letter_code
_entity_poly.pdbx_strand_id
1 'polypeptide(L)'
;MDRKILCLPTHDLSSGESFYASIDEFREKIPLTTYKDYMDYIDRMVVEGENNVLSSENPVYFSMTSGTTAKIKLLPATATTIKKLNESVALGFYIIRRSFPSSSFSSFNQRVFVLQTGIKPNMFPVSKDGIPMGPISNHSSAIGSLSRTFSSVPVNHTLSLDIIVEITDFETSAFVQLVFALVNWNIYSYRVTFASGFIHTVNIIENYFEEISLCISTYNFKYSSLVQKNISDPAFISTLNQKLHEVIVEYGGETYGLERAKHIRNECSKKKVPGILHRLWPNLMFATTAIGSTFTIYKPDIQFYCGDRLPL
;
A
#
# COMPACT_ATOMS: atom_id res chain seq x y z
N MET A 1 -29.05 3.84 28.86
CA MET A 1 -28.28 4.98 29.37
C MET A 1 -27.81 5.76 28.16
N ASP A 2 -28.31 6.99 28.02
CA ASP A 2 -27.96 7.90 26.94
C ASP A 2 -26.53 8.41 27.20
N ARG A 3 -25.53 7.71 26.64
CA ARG A 3 -24.11 8.05 26.81
C ARG A 3 -23.75 9.18 25.84
N LYS A 4 -24.36 10.36 26.02
CA LYS A 4 -23.93 11.54 25.28
C LYS A 4 -22.48 11.81 25.64
N ILE A 5 -21.64 11.81 24.62
CA ILE A 5 -20.23 12.09 24.76
C ILE A 5 -20.10 13.59 25.01
N LEU A 6 -19.90 13.97 26.27
CA LEU A 6 -19.51 15.32 26.69
C LEU A 6 -18.05 15.61 26.32
N CYS A 7 -17.58 15.10 25.18
CA CYS A 7 -16.28 15.49 24.66
C CYS A 7 -16.49 16.77 23.88
N LEU A 8 -15.80 17.82 24.33
CA LEU A 8 -15.63 19.12 23.71
C LEU A 8 -16.66 20.17 24.18
N PRO A 9 -16.35 20.95 25.22
CA PRO A 9 -16.95 22.27 25.35
C PRO A 9 -16.60 23.08 24.09
N THR A 10 -17.57 23.86 23.62
CA THR A 10 -17.54 24.72 22.43
C THR A 10 -16.56 25.91 22.54
N HIS A 11 -15.50 25.79 23.35
CA HIS A 11 -14.57 26.86 23.66
C HIS A 11 -13.21 26.67 23.01
N ASP A 12 -12.62 27.82 22.67
CA ASP A 12 -11.38 28.01 21.96
C ASP A 12 -10.21 27.22 22.57
N LEU A 13 -9.66 26.31 21.78
CA LEU A 13 -8.53 25.44 22.13
C LEU A 13 -7.16 26.16 21.98
N SER A 14 -7.17 27.47 21.76
CA SER A 14 -5.96 28.29 21.54
C SER A 14 -5.06 28.44 22.77
N SER A 15 -5.54 28.15 23.99
CA SER A 15 -4.80 28.41 25.24
C SER A 15 -3.78 27.34 25.64
N GLY A 16 -3.81 26.13 25.06
CA GLY A 16 -2.90 25.04 25.40
C GLY A 16 -3.02 24.49 26.83
N GLU A 17 -4.03 24.92 27.59
CA GLU A 17 -4.29 24.44 28.95
C GLU A 17 -5.00 23.08 28.93
N SER A 18 -4.57 22.16 29.79
CA SER A 18 -5.23 20.86 29.97
C SER A 18 -6.55 21.05 30.71
N PHE A 19 -7.66 20.60 30.13
CA PHE A 19 -8.98 20.59 30.78
C PHE A 19 -9.04 19.73 32.05
N TYR A 20 -8.08 18.82 32.21
CA TYR A 20 -7.96 17.94 33.36
C TYR A 20 -6.63 18.25 34.07
N ALA A 21 -6.69 18.45 35.38
CA ALA A 21 -5.53 18.72 36.22
C ALA A 21 -4.66 17.48 36.45
N SER A 22 -5.19 16.27 36.19
CA SER A 22 -4.45 15.01 36.31
C SER A 22 -4.99 13.89 35.39
N ILE A 23 -4.19 12.83 35.23
CA ILE A 23 -4.59 11.61 34.51
C ILE A 23 -5.79 10.93 35.21
N ASP A 24 -5.84 10.95 36.54
CA ASP A 24 -6.91 10.30 37.29
C ASP A 24 -8.25 11.03 37.14
N GLU A 25 -8.21 12.37 37.13
CA GLU A 25 -9.38 13.19 36.82
C GLU A 25 -9.91 12.92 35.40
N PHE A 26 -9.02 12.79 34.41
CA PHE A 26 -9.41 12.42 33.04
C PHE A 26 -10.11 11.05 33.02
N ARG A 27 -9.56 10.05 33.71
CA ARG A 27 -10.13 8.68 33.77
C ARG A 27 -11.48 8.63 34.48
N GLU A 28 -11.69 9.45 35.50
CA GLU A 28 -12.96 9.54 36.22
C GLU A 28 -14.03 10.21 35.35
N LYS A 29 -13.68 11.25 34.59
CA LYS A 29 -14.62 12.06 33.81
C LYS A 29 -14.90 11.51 32.40
N ILE A 30 -13.96 10.80 31.79
CA ILE A 30 -14.11 10.26 30.43
C ILE A 30 -14.44 8.77 30.47
N PRO A 31 -15.68 8.38 30.10
CA PRO A 31 -16.08 6.98 30.10
C PRO A 31 -15.41 6.20 28.97
N LEU A 32 -15.29 4.88 29.15
CA LEU A 32 -14.95 3.99 28.05
C LEU A 32 -16.13 3.90 27.07
N THR A 33 -15.85 4.24 25.82
CA THR A 33 -16.84 4.34 24.73
C THR A 33 -16.54 3.36 23.59
N THR A 34 -17.50 3.23 22.68
CA THR A 34 -17.43 2.43 21.46
C THR A 34 -17.80 3.31 20.27
N TYR A 35 -17.56 2.83 19.05
CA TYR A 35 -17.94 3.56 17.83
C TYR A 35 -19.42 3.99 17.81
N LYS A 36 -20.32 3.19 18.39
CA LYS A 36 -21.77 3.50 18.44
C LYS A 36 -22.05 4.82 19.14
N ASP A 37 -21.27 5.16 20.17
CA ASP A 37 -21.43 6.38 20.95
C ASP A 37 -21.02 7.64 20.14
N TYR A 38 -20.28 7.48 19.03
CA TYR A 38 -19.82 8.58 18.16
C TYR A 38 -20.60 8.68 16.84
N MET A 39 -21.52 7.77 16.53
CA MET A 39 -22.15 7.68 15.20
C MET A 39 -22.84 8.98 14.79
N ASP A 40 -23.62 9.60 15.67
CA ASP A 40 -24.35 10.84 15.37
C ASP A 40 -23.39 12.01 15.08
N TYR A 41 -22.23 12.06 15.76
CA TYR A 41 -21.20 13.06 15.52
C TYR A 41 -20.53 12.86 14.16
N ILE A 42 -20.25 11.60 13.80
CA ILE A 42 -19.71 11.26 12.49
C ILE A 42 -20.71 11.58 11.38
N ASP A 43 -22.01 11.31 11.59
CA ASP A 43 -23.06 11.65 10.63
C ASP A 43 -23.17 13.17 10.44
N ARG A 44 -23.07 13.98 11.51
CA ARG A 44 -22.97 15.45 11.41
C ARG A 44 -21.77 15.90 10.55
N MET A 45 -20.61 15.31 10.77
CA MET A 45 -19.41 15.64 9.98
C MET A 45 -19.52 15.22 8.50
N VAL A 46 -20.09 14.05 8.23
CA VAL A 46 -20.06 13.45 6.89
C VAL A 46 -21.28 13.86 6.05
N VAL A 47 -22.47 13.86 6.65
CA VAL A 47 -23.76 14.12 5.98
C VAL A 47 -24.14 15.59 6.07
N GLU A 48 -23.89 16.24 7.21
CA GLU A 48 -24.30 17.65 7.40
C GLU A 48 -23.20 18.64 6.99
N GLY A 49 -21.93 18.21 6.98
CA GLY A 49 -20.77 19.07 6.70
C GLY A 49 -20.35 19.88 7.92
N GLU A 50 -20.64 19.39 9.12
CA GLU A 50 -20.29 20.11 10.34
C GLU A 50 -18.81 19.92 10.67
N ASN A 51 -18.12 21.05 10.80
CA ASN A 51 -16.70 21.10 11.15
C ASN A 51 -16.53 21.27 12.67
N ASN A 52 -15.33 20.98 13.17
CA ASN A 52 -14.99 21.12 14.59
C ASN A 52 -15.85 20.28 15.58
N VAL A 53 -16.40 19.15 15.13
CA VAL A 53 -17.31 18.32 15.95
C VAL A 53 -16.57 17.42 16.94
N LEU A 54 -15.53 16.70 16.49
CA LEU A 54 -14.75 15.74 17.30
C LEU A 54 -13.30 16.18 17.53
N SER A 55 -12.84 17.21 16.84
CA SER A 55 -11.47 17.72 16.86
C SER A 55 -11.47 19.16 16.38
N SER A 56 -10.58 20.01 16.90
CA SER A 56 -10.36 21.37 16.37
C SER A 56 -9.70 21.40 15.00
N GLU A 57 -8.95 20.36 14.66
CA GLU A 57 -8.40 20.17 13.32
C GLU A 57 -9.43 19.39 12.49
N ASN A 58 -9.88 19.98 11.38
CA ASN A 58 -10.81 19.33 10.47
C ASN A 58 -10.16 18.12 9.79
N PRO A 59 -10.93 17.03 9.58
CA PRO A 59 -10.42 15.88 8.87
C PRO A 59 -10.11 16.21 7.41
N VAL A 60 -9.08 15.55 6.88
CA VAL A 60 -8.72 15.58 5.44
C VAL A 60 -9.04 14.25 4.75
N TYR A 61 -9.45 13.26 5.53
CA TYR A 61 -9.82 11.92 5.05
C TYR A 61 -10.74 11.24 6.06
N PHE A 62 -11.72 10.48 5.59
CA PHE A 62 -12.46 9.54 6.45
C PHE A 62 -12.05 8.11 6.12
N SER A 63 -11.34 7.48 7.07
CA SER A 63 -10.95 6.08 6.91
C SER A 63 -12.15 5.15 7.10
N MET A 64 -12.50 4.44 6.04
CA MET A 64 -13.46 3.35 6.05
C MET A 64 -12.81 2.10 6.60
N THR A 65 -13.34 1.56 7.69
CA THR A 65 -12.93 0.24 8.18
C THR A 65 -13.96 -0.79 7.76
N SER A 66 -13.49 -1.96 7.32
CA SER A 66 -14.29 -3.12 6.87
C SER A 66 -14.99 -3.85 8.02
N GLY A 67 -15.33 -3.13 9.11
CA GLY A 67 -15.87 -3.70 10.33
C GLY A 67 -17.06 -4.63 10.07
N THR A 68 -17.17 -5.68 10.89
CA THR A 68 -18.19 -6.74 10.84
C THR A 68 -19.63 -6.28 11.15
N THR A 69 -19.91 -4.97 11.08
CA THR A 69 -21.21 -4.36 11.35
C THR A 69 -21.91 -3.97 10.04
N ALA A 70 -23.24 -4.06 10.00
CA ALA A 70 -24.05 -3.72 8.81
C ALA A 70 -23.87 -2.26 8.30
N LYS A 71 -23.31 -1.37 9.12
CA LYS A 71 -22.87 -0.03 8.74
C LYS A 71 -21.34 0.06 8.77
N ILE A 72 -20.78 0.65 7.72
CA ILE A 72 -19.35 0.97 7.60
C ILE A 72 -18.97 1.98 8.68
N LYS A 73 -17.84 1.77 9.36
CA LYS A 73 -17.32 2.74 10.33
C LYS A 73 -16.39 3.71 9.62
N LEU A 74 -16.62 5.01 9.83
CA LEU A 74 -15.83 6.11 9.29
C LEU A 74 -15.03 6.74 10.43
N LEU A 75 -13.70 6.73 10.29
CA LEU A 75 -12.79 7.30 11.26
C LEU A 75 -12.20 8.59 10.68
N PRO A 76 -12.45 9.77 11.28
CA PRO A 76 -11.88 11.03 10.81
C PRO A 76 -10.36 11.03 11.01
N ALA A 77 -9.62 11.33 9.95
CA ALA A 77 -8.18 11.48 9.99
C ALA A 77 -7.80 12.91 9.59
N THR A 78 -7.09 13.58 10.48
CA THR A 78 -6.58 14.94 10.27
C THR A 78 -5.23 14.91 9.54
N ALA A 79 -4.77 16.06 9.03
CA ALA A 79 -3.47 16.14 8.36
C ALA A 79 -2.34 15.79 9.34
N THR A 80 -2.44 16.23 10.60
CA THR A 80 -1.51 15.84 11.67
C THR A 80 -1.50 14.33 11.91
N THR A 81 -2.67 13.70 11.92
CA THR A 81 -2.79 12.24 12.15
C THR A 81 -2.11 11.46 11.02
N ILE A 82 -2.36 11.84 9.77
CA ILE A 82 -1.72 11.22 8.60
C ILE A 82 -0.21 11.43 8.61
N LYS A 83 0.26 12.62 8.97
CA LYS A 83 1.70 12.91 9.09
C LYS A 83 2.37 12.00 10.12
N LYS A 84 1.82 11.91 11.33
CA LYS A 84 2.37 11.05 12.40
C LYS A 84 2.34 9.56 12.02
N LEU A 85 1.31 9.12 11.30
CA LEU A 85 1.25 7.77 10.74
C LEU A 85 2.42 7.52 9.80
N ASN A 86 2.66 8.43 8.85
CA ASN A 86 3.76 8.31 7.89
C ASN A 86 5.15 8.34 8.57
N GLU A 87 5.34 9.21 9.56
CA GLU A 87 6.57 9.24 10.38
C GLU A 87 6.81 7.92 11.12
N SER A 88 5.75 7.32 11.67
CA SER A 88 5.83 6.03 12.36
C SER A 88 6.20 4.89 11.42
N VAL A 89 5.62 4.87 10.21
CA VAL A 89 5.96 3.90 9.16
C VAL A 89 7.42 4.08 8.71
N ALA A 90 7.86 5.33 8.51
CA ALA A 90 9.25 5.64 8.15
C ALA A 90 10.25 5.18 9.23
N LEU A 91 9.92 5.40 10.51
CA LEU A 91 10.74 4.92 11.63
C LEU A 91 10.86 3.39 11.64
N GLY A 92 9.77 2.66 11.41
CA GLY A 92 9.79 1.20 11.29
C GLY A 92 10.74 0.72 10.20
N PHE A 93 10.67 1.31 9.00
CA PHE A 93 11.59 0.96 7.91
C PHE A 93 13.03 1.39 8.18
N TYR A 94 13.25 2.48 8.90
CA TYR A 94 14.58 2.88 9.32
C TYR A 94 15.22 1.86 10.28
N ILE A 95 14.45 1.33 11.23
CA ILE A 95 14.90 0.26 12.14
C ILE A 95 15.25 -1.01 11.35
N ILE A 96 14.40 -1.42 10.42
CA ILE A 96 14.68 -2.57 9.53
C ILE A 96 15.98 -2.31 8.76
N ARG A 97 16.14 -1.12 8.16
CA ARG A 97 17.34 -0.74 7.41
C ARG A 97 18.60 -0.85 8.28
N ARG A 98 18.54 -0.38 9.53
CA ARG A 98 19.66 -0.45 10.48
C ARG A 98 19.99 -1.86 10.96
N SER A 99 19.05 -2.79 10.81
CA SER A 99 19.27 -4.20 11.18
C SER A 99 20.15 -4.95 10.18
N PHE A 100 20.43 -4.35 9.02
CA PHE A 100 21.32 -4.91 8.00
C PHE A 100 22.65 -4.12 7.92
N PRO A 101 23.77 -4.78 7.56
CA PRO A 101 25.04 -4.09 7.30
C PRO A 101 24.89 -2.98 6.26
N SER A 102 25.58 -1.86 6.43
CA SER A 102 25.49 -0.73 5.47
C SER A 102 25.93 -1.11 4.04
N SER A 103 26.76 -2.14 3.90
CA SER A 103 27.17 -2.72 2.61
C SER A 103 26.03 -3.41 1.85
N SER A 104 24.91 -3.75 2.51
CA SER A 104 23.73 -4.36 1.86
C SER A 104 22.97 -3.38 0.96
N PHE A 105 23.27 -2.08 1.03
CA PHE A 105 22.58 -0.99 0.33
C PHE A 105 23.38 -0.40 -0.83
N SER A 106 24.11 -1.27 -1.54
CA SER A 106 25.26 -0.90 -2.37
C SER A 106 24.95 -0.33 -3.76
N SER A 107 23.67 -0.17 -4.16
CA SER A 107 23.36 0.24 -5.55
C SER A 107 22.29 1.33 -5.67
N PHE A 108 22.59 2.35 -6.48
CA PHE A 108 21.64 3.37 -6.95
C PHE A 108 20.44 2.77 -7.71
N ASN A 109 20.59 1.56 -8.23
CA ASN A 109 19.57 0.84 -9.00
C ASN A 109 18.71 -0.09 -8.14
N GLN A 110 18.94 -0.15 -6.82
CA GLN A 110 18.06 -0.91 -5.93
C GLN A 110 16.66 -0.28 -5.90
N ARG A 111 15.66 -1.12 -6.17
CA ARG A 111 14.24 -0.77 -6.10
C ARG A 111 13.53 -1.59 -5.04
N VAL A 112 12.36 -1.15 -4.60
CA VAL A 112 11.51 -1.88 -3.66
C VAL A 112 10.23 -2.27 -4.36
N PHE A 113 9.87 -3.55 -4.26
CA PHE A 113 8.52 -3.97 -4.61
C PHE A 113 7.60 -3.74 -3.40
N VAL A 114 6.60 -2.89 -3.59
CA VAL A 114 5.47 -2.76 -2.67
C VAL A 114 4.22 -3.00 -3.50
N LEU A 115 3.40 -3.99 -3.14
CA LEU A 115 2.08 -4.11 -3.75
C LEU A 115 1.23 -2.93 -3.29
N GLN A 116 0.99 -2.00 -4.21
CA GLN A 116 0.19 -0.80 -3.96
C GLN A 116 -1.22 -1.00 -4.50
N THR A 117 -2.18 -0.44 -3.77
CA THR A 117 -3.56 -0.29 -4.23
C THR A 117 -3.82 1.20 -4.42
N GLY A 118 -4.39 1.56 -5.55
CA GLY A 118 -4.70 2.95 -5.89
C GLY A 118 -6.12 3.07 -6.39
N ILE A 119 -6.77 4.18 -6.04
CA ILE A 119 -8.04 4.60 -6.61
C ILE A 119 -7.82 6.01 -7.13
N LYS A 120 -8.34 6.34 -8.33
CA LYS A 120 -8.28 7.70 -8.84
C LYS A 120 -8.93 8.68 -7.85
N PRO A 121 -8.35 9.87 -7.63
CA PRO A 121 -8.87 10.84 -6.67
C PRO A 121 -10.37 11.14 -6.85
N ASN A 122 -10.86 11.19 -8.09
CA ASN A 122 -12.25 11.47 -8.43
C ASN A 122 -13.22 10.28 -8.26
N MET A 123 -12.72 9.08 -7.93
CA MET A 123 -13.54 7.89 -7.69
C MET A 123 -13.76 7.60 -6.21
N PHE A 124 -13.16 8.38 -5.30
CA PHE A 124 -13.46 8.26 -3.88
C PHE A 124 -14.87 8.81 -3.59
N PRO A 125 -15.69 8.09 -2.80
CA PRO A 125 -16.82 8.71 -2.13
C PRO A 125 -16.35 9.91 -1.32
N VAL A 126 -17.15 10.97 -1.26
CA VAL A 126 -16.83 12.19 -0.51
C VAL A 126 -17.92 12.52 0.50
N SER A 127 -17.54 13.15 1.62
CA SER A 127 -18.49 13.80 2.51
C SER A 127 -19.19 14.97 1.83
N LYS A 128 -20.19 15.57 2.50
CA LYS A 128 -20.86 16.78 2.01
C LYS A 128 -19.90 17.95 1.73
N ASP A 129 -18.82 18.05 2.51
CA ASP A 129 -17.77 19.07 2.34
C ASP A 129 -16.67 18.67 1.35
N GLY A 130 -16.85 17.56 0.64
CA GLY A 130 -15.90 17.09 -0.38
C GLY A 130 -14.71 16.31 0.16
N ILE A 131 -14.72 15.89 1.44
CA ILE A 131 -13.60 15.15 2.05
C ILE A 131 -13.65 13.69 1.58
N PRO A 132 -12.58 13.14 0.97
CA PRO A 132 -12.58 11.78 0.46
C PRO A 132 -12.68 10.73 1.58
N MET A 133 -13.36 9.63 1.26
CA MET A 133 -13.64 8.52 2.17
C MET A 133 -13.19 7.20 1.56
N GLY A 134 -12.45 6.39 2.30
CA GLY A 134 -11.95 5.12 1.80
C GLY A 134 -11.04 4.37 2.76
N PRO A 135 -10.52 3.19 2.39
CA PRO A 135 -9.56 2.46 3.21
C PRO A 135 -8.32 3.32 3.52
N ILE A 136 -7.80 3.24 4.76
CA ILE A 136 -6.62 4.04 5.13
C ILE A 136 -5.40 3.78 4.23
N SER A 137 -5.29 2.58 3.65
CA SER A 137 -4.23 2.25 2.69
C SER A 137 -4.24 3.12 1.43
N ASN A 138 -5.39 3.71 1.09
CA ASN A 138 -5.57 4.52 -0.12
C ASN A 138 -5.56 6.03 0.18
N HIS A 139 -5.22 6.46 1.40
CA HIS A 139 -5.17 7.88 1.75
C HIS A 139 -4.18 8.66 0.86
N SER A 140 -3.06 8.04 0.48
CA SER A 140 -2.03 8.68 -0.35
C SER A 140 -2.51 9.00 -1.76
N SER A 141 -3.36 8.14 -2.36
CA SER A 141 -3.97 8.42 -3.67
C SER A 141 -5.13 9.40 -3.59
N ALA A 142 -5.80 9.53 -2.44
CA ALA A 142 -6.90 10.47 -2.25
C ALA A 142 -6.43 11.92 -2.03
N ILE A 143 -5.39 12.12 -1.22
CA ILE A 143 -5.00 13.45 -0.69
C ILE A 143 -3.71 13.94 -1.37
N GLY A 144 -3.59 13.73 -2.68
CA GLY A 144 -2.33 13.73 -3.46
C GLY A 144 -1.36 14.92 -3.34
N SER A 145 -1.65 16.00 -2.61
CA SER A 145 -0.71 17.08 -2.28
C SER A 145 0.12 16.79 -1.01
N LEU A 146 -0.47 16.27 0.07
CA LEU A 146 0.27 16.00 1.31
C LEU A 146 1.24 14.82 1.15
N SER A 147 0.88 13.80 0.37
CA SER A 147 1.78 12.66 0.11
C SER A 147 3.06 13.05 -0.64
N ARG A 148 3.01 14.05 -1.53
CA ARG A 148 4.18 14.51 -2.31
C ARG A 148 5.12 15.37 -1.46
N THR A 149 4.60 16.23 -0.60
CA THR A 149 5.40 17.11 0.26
C THR A 149 6.11 16.35 1.40
N PHE A 150 5.58 15.21 1.84
CA PHE A 150 6.20 14.38 2.89
C PHE A 150 7.06 13.23 2.37
N SER A 151 7.25 13.12 1.05
CA SER A 151 8.15 12.15 0.41
C SER A 151 9.61 12.63 0.46
N SER A 152 10.16 12.85 1.67
CA SER A 152 11.58 13.13 1.86
C SER A 152 12.46 11.87 1.81
N VAL A 153 11.84 10.68 1.67
CA VAL A 153 12.52 9.43 1.37
C VAL A 153 12.31 9.15 -0.12
N PRO A 154 13.38 9.04 -0.94
CA PRO A 154 13.28 8.50 -2.29
C PRO A 154 12.75 7.08 -2.19
N VAL A 155 11.45 6.89 -2.35
CA VAL A 155 10.87 5.57 -2.36
C VAL A 155 11.07 5.07 -3.78
N ASN A 156 12.18 4.35 -3.97
CA ASN A 156 12.61 3.72 -5.21
C ASN A 156 11.64 2.57 -5.61
N HIS A 157 10.35 2.86 -5.75
CA HIS A 157 9.33 1.91 -6.17
C HIS A 157 9.56 1.46 -7.61
N THR A 158 9.04 0.28 -7.95
CA THR A 158 9.14 -0.29 -9.29
C THR A 158 8.18 0.38 -10.29
N LEU A 159 7.08 0.96 -9.80
CA LEU A 159 6.07 1.63 -10.62
C LEU A 159 5.49 2.83 -9.86
N SER A 160 5.17 3.91 -10.57
CA SER A 160 4.56 5.10 -9.98
C SER A 160 3.08 4.89 -9.67
N LEU A 161 2.59 5.49 -8.58
CA LEU A 161 1.20 5.46 -8.17
C LEU A 161 0.26 6.04 -9.24
N ASP A 162 0.71 7.02 -10.03
CA ASP A 162 -0.09 7.63 -11.12
C ASP A 162 -0.47 6.62 -12.22
N ILE A 163 0.32 5.56 -12.40
CA ILE A 163 -0.03 4.47 -13.32
C ILE A 163 -0.94 3.45 -12.65
N ILE A 164 -0.72 3.20 -11.36
CA ILE A 164 -1.47 2.19 -10.60
C ILE A 164 -2.93 2.61 -10.41
N VAL A 165 -3.20 3.90 -10.16
CA VAL A 165 -4.57 4.42 -10.00
C VAL A 165 -5.41 4.34 -11.29
N GLU A 166 -4.77 4.20 -12.46
CA GLU A 166 -5.44 4.04 -13.75
C GLU A 166 -5.96 2.60 -13.95
N ILE A 167 -5.47 1.63 -13.19
CA ILE A 167 -5.87 0.22 -13.28
C ILE A 167 -6.85 -0.11 -12.15
N THR A 168 -8.12 -0.32 -12.49
CA THR A 168 -9.19 -0.58 -11.52
C THR A 168 -9.22 -2.03 -11.02
N ASP A 169 -8.91 -2.99 -11.89
CA ASP A 169 -8.88 -4.41 -11.53
C ASP A 169 -7.64 -4.75 -10.70
N PHE A 170 -7.85 -5.36 -9.54
CA PHE A 170 -6.78 -5.65 -8.58
C PHE A 170 -5.77 -6.67 -9.14
N GLU A 171 -6.24 -7.72 -9.81
CA GLU A 171 -5.37 -8.78 -10.33
C GLU A 171 -4.53 -8.26 -11.50
N THR A 172 -5.11 -7.50 -12.43
CA THR A 172 -4.38 -6.80 -13.50
C THR A 172 -3.38 -5.79 -12.93
N SER A 173 -3.75 -5.04 -11.89
CA SER A 173 -2.84 -4.08 -11.25
C SER A 173 -1.64 -4.78 -10.60
N ALA A 174 -1.89 -5.86 -9.87
CA ALA A 174 -0.85 -6.69 -9.27
C ALA A 174 0.07 -7.32 -10.34
N PHE A 175 -0.51 -7.84 -11.43
CA PHE A 175 0.24 -8.36 -12.57
C PHE A 175 1.16 -7.30 -13.19
N VAL A 176 0.64 -6.10 -13.49
CA VAL A 176 1.45 -5.03 -14.09
C VAL A 176 2.58 -4.62 -13.14
N GLN A 177 2.29 -4.43 -11.85
CA GLN A 177 3.32 -4.11 -10.85
C GLN A 177 4.40 -5.20 -10.76
N LEU A 178 4.01 -6.48 -10.84
CA LEU A 178 4.93 -7.62 -10.86
C LEU A 178 5.78 -7.68 -12.12
N VAL A 179 5.25 -7.34 -13.30
CA VAL A 179 6.06 -7.23 -14.53
C VAL A 179 7.17 -6.21 -14.33
N PHE A 180 6.86 -5.00 -13.85
CA PHE A 180 7.87 -3.97 -13.58
C PHE A 180 8.89 -4.39 -12.50
N ALA A 181 8.45 -5.09 -11.45
CA ALA A 181 9.35 -5.59 -10.41
C ALA A 181 10.24 -6.73 -10.89
N LEU A 182 9.70 -7.61 -11.73
CA LEU A 182 10.41 -8.75 -12.28
C LEU A 182 11.35 -8.33 -13.41
N VAL A 183 11.27 -7.15 -14.00
CA VAL A 183 12.34 -6.67 -14.89
C VAL A 183 13.66 -6.49 -14.11
N ASN A 184 13.61 -5.90 -12.92
CA ASN A 184 14.81 -5.56 -12.16
C ASN A 184 15.34 -6.75 -11.33
N TRP A 185 16.59 -7.16 -11.56
CA TRP A 185 17.29 -8.14 -10.71
C TRP A 185 17.49 -7.67 -9.25
N ASN A 186 17.64 -6.36 -9.06
CA ASN A 186 18.06 -5.71 -7.82
C ASN A 186 16.86 -5.15 -7.03
N ILE A 187 15.87 -6.01 -6.77
CA ILE A 187 14.82 -5.69 -5.80
C ILE A 187 15.35 -5.93 -4.39
N TYR A 188 15.34 -4.87 -3.57
CA TYR A 188 15.85 -4.88 -2.20
C TYR A 188 14.89 -5.56 -1.22
N SER A 189 13.58 -5.32 -1.35
CA SER A 189 12.59 -5.92 -0.45
C SER A 189 11.26 -6.14 -1.14
N TYR A 190 10.56 -7.19 -0.73
CA TYR A 190 9.26 -7.61 -1.24
C TYR A 190 8.17 -7.34 -0.19
N ARG A 191 7.35 -6.32 -0.39
CA ARG A 191 6.41 -5.84 0.63
C ARG A 191 4.98 -5.97 0.16
N VAL A 192 4.17 -6.69 0.92
CA VAL A 192 2.74 -6.84 0.67
C VAL A 192 2.01 -6.73 1.99
N THR A 193 1.06 -5.81 2.11
CA THR A 193 0.45 -5.47 3.41
C THR A 193 -0.19 -6.67 4.12
N PHE A 194 -0.94 -7.49 3.41
CA PHE A 194 -1.69 -8.63 3.97
C PHE A 194 -1.20 -9.95 3.39
N ALA A 195 -1.19 -11.00 4.24
CA ALA A 195 -0.74 -12.34 3.84
C ALA A 195 -1.54 -12.91 2.65
N SER A 196 -2.84 -12.65 2.56
CA SER A 196 -3.66 -13.05 1.42
C SER A 196 -3.18 -12.42 0.11
N GLY A 197 -2.84 -11.12 0.14
CA GLY A 197 -2.25 -10.42 -0.99
C GLY A 197 -0.87 -10.98 -1.36
N PHE A 198 -0.06 -11.36 -0.36
CA PHE A 198 1.26 -11.95 -0.58
C PHE A 198 1.16 -13.27 -1.32
N ILE A 199 0.27 -14.16 -0.88
CA ILE A 199 0.02 -15.43 -1.55
C ILE A 199 -0.54 -15.19 -2.96
N HIS A 200 -1.46 -14.23 -3.10
CA HIS A 200 -2.02 -13.89 -4.40
C HIS A 200 -0.96 -13.41 -5.39
N THR A 201 -0.03 -12.54 -4.98
CA THR A 201 1.04 -12.07 -5.87
C THR A 201 2.01 -13.18 -6.25
N VAL A 202 2.32 -14.12 -5.34
CA VAL A 202 3.11 -15.31 -5.70
C VAL A 202 2.36 -16.20 -6.68
N ASN A 203 1.05 -16.41 -6.48
CA ASN A 203 0.22 -17.17 -7.40
C ASN A 203 0.17 -16.52 -8.79
N ILE A 204 0.15 -15.18 -8.88
CA ILE A 204 0.25 -14.50 -10.18
C ILE A 204 1.57 -14.84 -10.86
N ILE A 205 2.69 -14.79 -10.12
CA ILE A 205 4.00 -15.17 -10.67
C ILE A 205 3.96 -16.62 -11.18
N GLU A 206 3.48 -17.57 -10.37
CA GLU A 206 3.47 -19.00 -10.73
C GLU A 206 2.51 -19.33 -11.89
N ASN A 207 1.39 -18.62 -12.01
CA ASN A 207 0.38 -18.91 -13.03
C ASN A 207 0.61 -18.15 -14.34
N TYR A 208 1.20 -16.94 -14.28
CA TYR A 208 1.37 -16.05 -15.43
C TYR A 208 2.83 -15.83 -15.82
N PHE A 209 3.80 -16.63 -15.33
CA PHE A 209 5.22 -16.42 -15.64
C PHE A 209 5.52 -16.40 -17.15
N GLU A 210 4.78 -17.15 -17.97
CA GLU A 210 4.95 -17.14 -19.43
C GLU A 210 4.52 -15.80 -20.05
N GLU A 211 3.35 -15.29 -19.67
CA GLU A 211 2.85 -13.99 -20.12
C GLU A 211 3.76 -12.86 -19.62
N ILE A 212 4.19 -12.91 -18.36
CA ILE A 212 5.16 -11.96 -17.78
C ILE A 212 6.45 -11.97 -18.59
N SER A 213 6.99 -13.16 -18.86
CA SER A 213 8.25 -13.30 -19.61
C SER A 213 8.11 -12.80 -21.04
N LEU A 214 6.97 -13.03 -21.70
CA LEU A 214 6.68 -12.46 -23.02
C LEU A 214 6.63 -10.93 -22.95
N CYS A 215 5.85 -10.36 -22.02
CA CYS A 215 5.75 -8.91 -21.85
C CYS A 215 7.13 -8.25 -21.69
N ILE A 216 8.00 -8.84 -20.87
CA ILE A 216 9.38 -8.36 -20.65
C ILE A 216 10.22 -8.49 -21.93
N SER A 217 10.22 -9.65 -22.58
CA SER A 217 11.06 -9.89 -23.76
C SER A 217 10.65 -9.07 -25.00
N THR A 218 9.40 -8.64 -25.09
CA THR A 218 8.86 -7.90 -26.25
C THR A 218 8.47 -6.46 -25.93
N TYR A 219 8.64 -6.03 -24.67
CA TYR A 219 8.23 -4.71 -24.16
C TYR A 219 6.75 -4.40 -24.39
N ASN A 220 5.90 -5.43 -24.31
CA ASN A 220 4.52 -5.30 -24.79
C ASN A 220 3.51 -6.09 -23.96
N PHE A 221 2.58 -5.37 -23.33
CA PHE A 221 1.49 -5.95 -22.56
C PHE A 221 0.39 -6.60 -23.41
N LYS A 222 0.48 -6.56 -24.74
CA LYS A 222 -0.42 -7.34 -25.62
C LYS A 222 -0.33 -8.85 -25.38
N TYR A 223 0.71 -9.35 -24.72
CA TYR A 223 0.80 -10.79 -24.39
C TYR A 223 0.16 -11.13 -23.05
N SER A 224 -0.39 -10.16 -22.34
CA SER A 224 -1.10 -10.37 -21.07
C SER A 224 -2.59 -10.51 -21.29
N SER A 225 -3.15 -11.66 -20.89
CA SER A 225 -4.58 -11.91 -20.91
C SER A 225 -5.33 -10.99 -19.95
N LEU A 226 -4.75 -10.72 -18.77
CA LEU A 226 -5.30 -9.81 -17.77
C LEU A 226 -5.35 -8.36 -18.26
N VAL A 227 -4.31 -7.87 -18.93
CA VAL A 227 -4.32 -6.50 -19.49
C VAL A 227 -5.32 -6.39 -20.63
N GLN A 228 -5.34 -7.33 -21.57
CA GLN A 228 -6.29 -7.31 -22.68
C GLN A 228 -7.75 -7.33 -22.22
N LYS A 229 -8.04 -8.08 -21.15
CA LYS A 229 -9.40 -8.22 -20.62
C LYS A 229 -9.87 -6.97 -19.88
N ASN A 230 -9.00 -6.37 -19.06
CA ASN A 230 -9.41 -5.39 -18.05
C ASN A 230 -8.98 -3.95 -18.37
N ILE A 231 -8.15 -3.72 -19.40
CA ILE A 231 -7.71 -2.38 -19.82
C ILE A 231 -8.16 -2.15 -21.26
N SER A 232 -9.14 -1.27 -21.46
CA SER A 232 -9.69 -0.98 -22.79
C SER A 232 -9.03 0.20 -23.50
N ASP A 233 -8.35 1.10 -22.78
CA ASP A 233 -7.74 2.30 -23.35
C ASP A 233 -6.40 1.97 -24.06
N PRO A 234 -6.33 2.06 -25.41
CA PRO A 234 -5.10 1.78 -26.14
C PRO A 234 -3.98 2.79 -25.87
N ALA A 235 -4.32 4.04 -25.55
CA ALA A 235 -3.34 5.07 -25.25
C ALA A 235 -2.62 4.79 -23.92
N PHE A 236 -3.39 4.31 -22.92
CA PHE A 236 -2.82 3.86 -21.66
C PHE A 236 -1.95 2.61 -21.83
N ILE A 237 -2.36 1.62 -22.64
CA ILE A 237 -1.53 0.45 -22.95
C ILE A 237 -0.22 0.87 -23.64
N SER A 238 -0.28 1.82 -24.59
CA SER A 238 0.91 2.38 -25.24
C SER A 238 1.85 3.02 -24.21
N THR A 239 1.30 3.76 -23.24
CA THR A 239 2.05 4.36 -22.13
C THR A 239 2.72 3.29 -21.25
N LEU A 240 2.02 2.19 -20.93
CA LEU A 240 2.59 1.06 -20.17
C LEU A 240 3.75 0.41 -20.93
N ASN A 241 3.58 0.16 -22.23
CA ASN A 241 4.62 -0.41 -23.08
C ASN A 241 5.85 0.49 -23.16
N GLN A 242 5.65 1.80 -23.35
CA GLN A 242 6.72 2.78 -23.36
C GLN A 242 7.51 2.76 -22.05
N LYS A 243 6.82 2.80 -20.90
CA LYS A 243 7.47 2.75 -19.58
C LYS A 243 8.23 1.44 -19.35
N LEU A 244 7.67 0.31 -19.77
CA LEU A 244 8.34 -0.98 -19.66
C LEU A 244 9.64 -0.99 -20.49
N HIS A 245 9.58 -0.45 -21.70
CA HIS A 245 10.75 -0.30 -22.57
C HIS A 245 11.81 0.61 -21.93
N GLU A 246 11.43 1.78 -21.41
CA GLU A 246 12.33 2.71 -20.70
C GLU A 246 13.08 2.02 -19.55
N VAL A 247 12.36 1.26 -18.72
CA VAL A 247 12.94 0.52 -17.59
C VAL A 247 13.92 -0.55 -18.05
N ILE A 248 13.64 -1.25 -19.15
CA ILE A 248 14.55 -2.27 -19.68
C ILE A 248 15.80 -1.64 -20.28
N VAL A 249 15.66 -0.51 -20.98
CA VAL A 249 16.79 0.27 -21.49
C VAL A 249 17.66 0.78 -20.33
N GLU A 250 17.06 1.26 -19.23
CA GLU A 250 17.78 1.71 -18.02
C GLU A 250 18.72 0.62 -17.46
N TYR A 251 18.31 -0.65 -17.49
CA TYR A 251 19.07 -1.74 -16.87
C TYR A 251 20.01 -2.52 -17.79
N GLY A 252 19.98 -2.28 -19.10
CA GLY A 252 20.88 -2.95 -20.05
C GLY A 252 20.31 -3.27 -21.43
N GLY A 253 19.09 -2.81 -21.73
CA GLY A 253 18.48 -2.94 -23.05
C GLY A 253 17.99 -4.35 -23.36
N GLU A 254 18.00 -4.71 -24.64
CA GLU A 254 17.29 -5.90 -25.13
C GLU A 254 17.85 -7.21 -24.59
N THR A 255 19.18 -7.34 -24.57
CA THR A 255 19.84 -8.53 -24.04
C THR A 255 19.48 -8.76 -22.57
N TYR A 256 19.42 -7.69 -21.78
CA TYR A 256 19.00 -7.74 -20.38
C TYR A 256 17.56 -8.26 -20.22
N GLY A 257 16.62 -7.72 -21.02
CA GLY A 257 15.22 -8.17 -20.99
C GLY A 257 15.05 -9.64 -21.37
N LEU A 258 15.77 -10.09 -22.41
CA LEU A 258 15.75 -11.48 -22.87
C LEU A 258 16.32 -12.45 -21.83
N GLU A 259 17.46 -12.12 -21.23
CA GLU A 259 18.06 -12.92 -20.15
C GLU A 259 17.13 -13.01 -18.95
N ARG A 260 16.48 -11.89 -18.60
CA ARG A 260 15.54 -11.85 -17.48
C ARG A 260 14.32 -12.72 -17.73
N ALA A 261 13.72 -12.62 -18.91
CA ALA A 261 12.58 -13.46 -19.31
C ALA A 261 12.95 -14.95 -19.30
N LYS A 262 14.15 -15.32 -19.77
CA LYS A 262 14.63 -16.70 -19.73
C LYS A 262 14.80 -17.20 -18.29
N HIS A 263 15.37 -16.37 -17.40
CA HIS A 263 15.53 -16.71 -15.99
C HIS A 263 14.19 -16.97 -15.29
N ILE A 264 13.21 -16.08 -15.50
CA ILE A 264 11.86 -16.21 -14.92
C ILE A 264 11.23 -17.54 -15.35
N ARG A 265 11.26 -17.88 -16.65
CA ARG A 265 10.76 -19.17 -17.15
C ARG A 265 11.48 -20.37 -16.51
N ASN A 266 12.81 -20.31 -16.42
CA ASN A 266 13.60 -21.41 -15.85
C ASN A 266 13.29 -21.65 -14.37
N GLU A 267 13.11 -20.60 -13.56
CA GLU A 267 12.80 -20.77 -12.14
C GLU A 267 11.32 -21.15 -11.91
N CYS A 268 10.38 -20.53 -12.61
CA CYS A 268 8.95 -20.77 -12.39
C CYS A 268 8.45 -22.10 -12.99
N SER A 269 9.05 -22.59 -14.08
CA SER A 269 8.67 -23.87 -14.71
C SER A 269 8.87 -25.09 -13.81
N LYS A 270 9.75 -24.98 -12.80
CA LYS A 270 10.03 -26.04 -11.82
C LYS A 270 8.84 -26.32 -10.88
N LYS A 271 7.88 -25.38 -10.77
CA LYS A 271 6.64 -25.40 -9.95
C LYS A 271 6.86 -25.67 -8.46
N LYS A 272 6.26 -24.86 -7.58
CA LYS A 272 6.30 -25.06 -6.11
C LYS A 272 7.72 -25.29 -5.61
N VAL A 273 8.62 -24.37 -5.94
CA VAL A 273 10.02 -24.44 -5.48
C VAL A 273 10.16 -23.59 -4.21
N PRO A 274 10.78 -24.12 -3.14
CA PRO A 274 11.02 -23.34 -1.94
C PRO A 274 11.94 -22.16 -2.24
N GLY A 275 11.60 -21.01 -1.67
CA GLY A 275 12.35 -19.78 -1.82
C GLY A 275 12.26 -19.14 -3.20
N ILE A 276 11.15 -19.29 -3.93
CA ILE A 276 10.99 -18.71 -5.27
C ILE A 276 11.34 -17.21 -5.31
N LEU A 277 11.06 -16.46 -4.24
CA LEU A 277 11.34 -15.03 -4.18
C LEU A 277 12.83 -14.71 -4.28
N HIS A 278 13.70 -15.40 -3.53
CA HIS A 278 15.16 -15.16 -3.62
C HIS A 278 15.76 -15.72 -4.92
N ARG A 279 15.12 -16.72 -5.54
CA ARG A 279 15.53 -17.26 -6.85
C ARG A 279 15.26 -16.24 -7.95
N LEU A 280 14.10 -15.58 -7.89
CA LEU A 280 13.74 -14.51 -8.82
C LEU A 280 14.52 -13.23 -8.54
N TRP A 281 14.77 -12.89 -7.27
CA TRP A 281 15.53 -11.72 -6.87
C TRP A 281 16.70 -12.11 -5.96
N PRO A 282 17.89 -12.40 -6.52
CA PRO A 282 19.04 -12.86 -5.75
C PRO A 282 19.52 -11.87 -4.68
N ASN A 283 19.26 -10.58 -4.87
CA ASN A 283 19.65 -9.50 -3.96
C ASN A 283 18.53 -9.08 -2.99
N LEU A 284 17.47 -9.89 -2.88
CA LEU A 284 16.35 -9.63 -1.99
C LEU A 284 16.77 -9.82 -0.52
N MET A 285 16.62 -8.78 0.28
CA MET A 285 17.12 -8.75 1.66
C MET A 285 16.07 -9.20 2.68
N PHE A 286 14.79 -8.90 2.44
CA PHE A 286 13.68 -9.34 3.28
C PHE A 286 12.34 -9.23 2.54
N ALA A 287 11.36 -9.96 3.06
CA ALA A 287 9.95 -9.81 2.74
C ALA A 287 9.21 -9.20 3.95
N THR A 288 8.07 -8.54 3.73
CA THR A 288 7.19 -8.10 4.83
C THR A 288 5.74 -8.32 4.50
N THR A 289 5.00 -8.87 5.46
CA THR A 289 3.54 -8.94 5.40
C THR A 289 2.92 -9.14 6.78
N ALA A 290 1.64 -8.77 6.94
CA ALA A 290 0.92 -9.04 8.18
C ALA A 290 0.57 -10.54 8.29
N ILE A 291 1.18 -11.23 9.27
CA ILE A 291 1.01 -12.67 9.51
C ILE A 291 0.34 -13.02 10.87
N GLY A 292 -0.04 -12.01 11.64
CA GLY A 292 -0.69 -12.19 12.94
C GLY A 292 -2.18 -12.54 12.84
N SER A 293 -2.77 -12.97 13.95
CA SER A 293 -4.21 -13.25 14.08
C SER A 293 -4.72 -14.22 13.00
N THR A 294 -5.81 -13.90 12.31
CA THR A 294 -6.41 -14.73 11.25
C THR A 294 -5.48 -15.02 10.07
N PHE A 295 -4.40 -14.24 9.87
CA PHE A 295 -3.44 -14.47 8.80
C PHE A 295 -2.39 -15.56 9.11
N THR A 296 -2.35 -16.09 10.34
CA THR A 296 -1.38 -17.13 10.72
C THR A 296 -1.55 -18.41 9.89
N ILE A 297 -2.73 -18.65 9.30
CA ILE A 297 -2.97 -19.77 8.39
C ILE A 297 -2.07 -19.75 7.14
N TYR A 298 -1.64 -18.56 6.69
CA TYR A 298 -0.79 -18.40 5.50
C TYR A 298 0.71 -18.49 5.83
N LYS A 299 1.07 -18.50 7.11
CA LYS A 299 2.48 -18.43 7.55
C LYS A 299 3.33 -19.57 6.96
N PRO A 300 2.90 -20.85 6.95
CA PRO A 300 3.70 -21.92 6.36
C PRO A 300 3.99 -21.71 4.87
N ASP A 301 2.99 -21.29 4.10
CA ASP A 301 3.14 -21.04 2.66
C ASP A 301 4.05 -19.84 2.39
N ILE A 302 3.91 -18.76 3.16
CA ILE A 302 4.78 -17.59 3.03
C ILE A 302 6.24 -17.96 3.36
N GLN A 303 6.46 -18.71 4.44
CA GLN A 303 7.80 -19.20 4.80
C GLN A 303 8.38 -20.11 3.73
N PHE A 304 7.56 -20.97 3.12
CA PHE A 304 7.97 -21.80 1.99
C PHE A 304 8.45 -20.96 0.80
N TYR A 305 7.72 -19.91 0.42
CA TYR A 305 8.09 -19.04 -0.71
C TYR A 305 9.27 -18.10 -0.42
N CYS A 306 9.51 -17.75 0.85
CA CYS A 306 10.70 -17.03 1.30
C CYS A 306 11.94 -17.96 1.33
N GLY A 307 11.75 -19.21 1.75
CA GLY A 307 12.82 -20.16 2.02
C GLY A 307 13.69 -19.74 3.21
N ASP A 308 14.78 -20.48 3.47
CA ASP A 308 15.60 -20.29 4.67
C ASP A 308 16.44 -19.01 4.66
N ARG A 309 16.60 -18.38 3.48
CA ARG A 309 17.52 -17.26 3.26
C ARG A 309 16.88 -15.89 3.34
N LEU A 310 15.55 -15.81 3.29
CA LEU A 310 14.83 -14.55 3.22
C LEU A 310 14.09 -14.29 4.54
N PRO A 311 14.56 -13.35 5.38
CA PRO A 311 13.82 -12.89 6.55
C PRO A 311 12.42 -12.39 6.18
N LEU A 312 11.43 -12.73 7.01
CA LEU A 312 10.02 -12.32 6.93
C LEU A 312 9.62 -11.42 8.09
#